data_AF-A0A357G8J1-F1
#
_entry.id   AF-A0A357G8J1-F1
#
_cell.length_a   1.000
_cell.length_b   1.000
_cell.length_c   1.000
_cell.angle_alpha   90.00
_cell.angle_beta   90.00
_cell.angle_gamma   90.00
#
_symmetry.space_group_name_H-M   'P 1'
#
loop_
_entity.id
_entity.type
_entity.pdbx_description
1 polymer ?
#
loop_
_entity_poly.entity_id
_entity_poly.type
_entity_poly.pdbx_seq_one_letter_code
_entity_poly.pdbx_strand_id
1 'polypeptide(L)'
;MRFIDLFKLSTRMFKARTSRTLLTVLGMSIGIAAILFLVSLGEGLRSTLLERITTSDSLLTLDISEAKSGIISLNREIIKKLEEMPGVEEVSPAFQINAQGHIEDLSADLVTFGTKPSFLKLGGYKASKGNLLNDTDPNGIIINSAVAQLFGKTTDDLMGKEMTFTFFVPKSEDVEGNLQSNFELVKDEKKYKIIGVIEGEDNVVYINSSSLEYLNIEKYGQVKVKSRNTTEMNVIRDSILEQGLLVSSLSDTVDQANQIFSVVRIILMLFGTIALVVSAIGMFNTMTITLLERTEEIG
;
A
#
# COMPACT_ATOMS: atom_id res chain seq x y z
N MET A 1 6.53 -48.73 41.29
CA MET A 1 6.35 -47.28 41.59
C MET A 1 5.21 -46.76 40.73
N ARG A 2 4.25 -46.01 41.29
CA ARG A 2 3.19 -45.39 40.48
C ARG A 2 3.72 -44.12 39.82
N PHE A 3 3.18 -43.73 38.66
CA PHE A 3 3.59 -42.53 37.92
C PHE A 3 3.51 -41.25 38.79
N ILE A 4 2.54 -41.21 39.68
CA ILE A 4 2.35 -40.14 40.68
C ILE A 4 3.51 -40.06 41.69
N ASP A 5 4.10 -41.19 42.07
CA ASP A 5 5.25 -41.22 43.00
C ASP A 5 6.50 -40.67 42.31
N LEU A 6 6.72 -41.03 41.03
CA LEU A 6 7.82 -40.50 40.22
C LEU A 6 7.70 -39.00 39.99
N PHE A 7 6.49 -38.51 39.69
CA PHE A 7 6.23 -37.08 39.52
C PHE A 7 6.45 -36.30 40.82
N LYS A 8 6.01 -36.85 41.96
CA LYS A 8 6.20 -36.24 43.30
C LYS A 8 7.67 -36.23 43.73
N LEU A 9 8.42 -37.27 43.38
CA LEU A 9 9.86 -37.33 43.63
C LEU A 9 10.61 -36.29 42.78
N SER A 10 10.32 -36.23 41.47
CA SER A 10 10.93 -35.29 40.52
C SER A 10 10.66 -33.82 40.89
N THR A 11 9.41 -33.47 41.22
CA THR A 11 9.04 -32.11 41.65
C THR A 11 9.67 -31.68 42.97
N ARG A 12 9.91 -32.62 43.90
CA ARG A 12 10.65 -32.34 45.13
C ARG A 12 12.11 -32.00 44.84
N MET A 13 12.71 -32.59 43.81
CA MET A 13 14.11 -32.33 43.44
C MET A 13 14.31 -30.91 42.89
N PHE A 14 13.37 -30.38 42.11
CA PHE A 14 13.40 -28.98 41.65
C PHE A 14 13.33 -27.97 42.81
N LYS A 15 12.65 -28.32 43.92
CA LYS A 15 12.57 -27.48 45.12
C LYS A 15 13.84 -27.52 45.99
N ALA A 16 14.71 -28.51 45.84
CA ALA A 16 15.94 -28.60 46.64
C ALA A 16 17.04 -27.64 46.18
N ARG A 17 17.06 -27.27 44.87
CA ARG A 17 18.05 -26.35 44.28
C ARG A 17 17.38 -25.21 43.51
N THR A 18 16.49 -24.50 44.18
CA THR A 18 15.61 -23.47 43.61
C THR A 18 16.34 -22.40 42.79
N SER A 19 17.48 -21.87 43.27
CA SER A 19 18.18 -20.78 42.57
C SER A 19 18.69 -21.18 41.19
N ARG A 20 19.26 -22.38 41.07
CA ARG A 20 19.83 -22.86 39.80
C ARG A 20 18.72 -23.22 38.82
N THR A 21 17.70 -23.95 39.29
CA THR A 21 16.52 -24.27 38.49
C THR A 21 15.80 -23.01 38.02
N LEU A 22 15.65 -22.01 38.88
CA LEU A 22 15.00 -20.74 38.54
C LEU A 22 15.80 -19.97 37.47
N LEU A 23 17.12 -19.88 37.61
CA LEU A 23 17.96 -19.15 36.65
C LEU A 23 17.93 -19.81 35.26
N THR A 24 17.98 -21.14 35.19
CA THR A 24 17.90 -21.88 33.93
C THR A 24 16.53 -21.73 33.29
N VAL A 25 15.44 -21.83 34.07
CA VAL A 25 14.07 -21.64 33.55
C VAL A 25 13.88 -20.21 33.06
N LEU A 26 14.31 -19.20 33.81
CA LEU A 26 14.21 -17.79 33.39
C LEU A 26 15.00 -17.52 32.10
N GLY A 27 16.23 -18.03 32.00
CA GLY A 27 17.04 -17.87 30.79
C GLY A 27 16.34 -18.45 29.55
N MET A 28 15.78 -19.66 29.66
CA MET A 28 15.02 -20.28 28.57
C MET A 28 13.72 -19.52 28.27
N SER A 29 12.97 -19.12 29.30
CA SER A 29 11.70 -18.41 29.14
C SER A 29 11.88 -17.06 28.47
N ILE A 30 12.91 -16.29 28.84
CA ILE A 30 13.19 -14.99 28.21
C ILE A 30 13.57 -15.17 26.73
N GLY A 31 14.41 -16.16 26.42
CA GLY A 31 14.81 -16.45 25.04
C GLY A 31 13.60 -16.82 24.16
N ILE A 32 12.78 -17.77 24.62
CA ILE A 32 11.58 -18.22 23.90
C ILE A 32 10.57 -17.06 23.77
N ALA A 33 10.34 -16.30 24.85
CA ALA A 33 9.41 -15.16 24.83
C ALA A 33 9.84 -14.08 23.84
N ALA A 34 11.12 -13.74 23.79
CA ALA A 34 11.64 -12.74 22.85
C ALA A 34 11.44 -13.18 21.39
N ILE A 35 11.70 -14.45 21.08
CA ILE A 35 11.50 -14.99 19.72
C ILE A 35 10.02 -15.01 19.35
N LEU A 36 9.16 -15.50 20.24
CA LEU A 36 7.72 -15.51 20.00
C LEU A 36 7.18 -14.09 19.80
N PHE A 37 7.61 -13.13 20.62
CA PHE A 37 7.25 -11.74 20.47
C PHE A 37 7.65 -11.19 19.10
N LEU A 38 8.89 -11.40 18.66
CA LEU A 38 9.37 -10.92 17.36
C LEU A 38 8.63 -11.57 16.19
N VAL A 39 8.33 -12.87 16.26
CA VAL A 39 7.57 -13.58 15.24
C VAL A 39 6.13 -13.06 15.17
N SER A 40 5.46 -12.89 16.31
CA SER A 40 4.11 -12.34 16.39
C SER A 40 4.05 -10.89 15.91
N LEU A 41 5.05 -10.07 16.26
CA LEU A 41 5.14 -8.69 15.79
C LEU A 41 5.31 -8.63 14.27
N GLY A 42 6.20 -9.45 13.72
CA GLY A 42 6.43 -9.52 12.26
C GLY A 42 5.18 -9.96 11.50
N GLU A 43 4.45 -10.95 12.03
CA GLU A 43 3.20 -11.42 11.43
C GLU A 43 2.07 -10.39 11.56
N GLY A 44 1.95 -9.72 12.71
CA GLY A 44 0.98 -8.64 12.91
C GLY A 44 1.22 -7.46 11.97
N LEU A 45 2.48 -7.07 11.77
CA LEU A 45 2.83 -6.02 10.82
C LEU A 45 2.52 -6.45 9.38
N ARG A 46 2.82 -7.69 9.00
CA ARG A 46 2.44 -8.26 7.70
C ARG A 46 0.93 -8.20 7.48
N SER A 47 0.13 -8.66 8.44
CA SER A 47 -1.34 -8.60 8.37
C SER A 47 -1.84 -7.17 8.21
N THR A 48 -1.30 -6.25 9.01
CA THR A 48 -1.68 -4.82 8.97
C THR A 48 -1.41 -4.20 7.59
N LEU A 49 -0.29 -4.57 6.95
CA LEU A 49 0.02 -4.11 5.60
C LEU A 49 -0.94 -4.70 4.56
N LEU A 50 -1.29 -5.98 4.66
CA LEU A 50 -2.25 -6.63 3.75
C LEU A 50 -3.67 -6.07 3.93
N GLU A 51 -4.08 -5.71 5.15
CA GLU A 51 -5.39 -5.12 5.43
C GLU A 51 -5.55 -3.69 4.89
N ARG A 52 -4.45 -2.92 4.85
CA ARG A 52 -4.43 -1.60 4.21
C ARG A 52 -4.65 -1.67 2.70
N ILE A 53 -4.32 -2.82 2.09
CA ILE A 53 -4.42 -3.04 0.66
C ILE A 53 -5.88 -3.42 0.34
N THR A 54 -6.59 -2.45 -0.20
CA THR A 54 -8.03 -2.49 -0.42
C THR A 54 -8.40 -3.43 -1.58
N THR A 55 -9.36 -4.33 -1.33
CA THR A 55 -10.23 -5.03 -2.30
C THR A 55 -9.55 -5.94 -3.33
N SER A 56 -10.11 -7.13 -3.52
CA SER A 56 -9.65 -8.11 -4.52
C SER A 56 -9.58 -7.54 -5.94
N ASP A 57 -10.45 -6.57 -6.28
CA ASP A 57 -10.44 -5.88 -7.56
C ASP A 57 -9.15 -5.07 -7.78
N SER A 58 -8.60 -4.42 -6.76
CA SER A 58 -7.39 -3.60 -6.88
C SER A 58 -6.12 -4.44 -6.97
N LEU A 59 -6.14 -5.65 -6.41
CA LEU A 59 -5.06 -6.63 -6.57
C LEU A 59 -4.97 -7.16 -8.02
N LEU A 60 -6.09 -7.18 -8.74
CA LEU A 60 -6.16 -7.57 -10.15
C LEU A 60 -6.11 -6.37 -11.11
N THR A 61 -5.75 -5.19 -10.60
CA THR A 61 -5.67 -3.97 -11.39
C THR A 61 -4.22 -3.64 -11.73
N LEU A 62 -3.97 -3.42 -13.01
CA LEU A 62 -2.74 -2.87 -13.54
C LEU A 62 -2.88 -1.35 -13.66
N ASP A 63 -1.83 -0.67 -13.23
CA ASP A 63 -1.67 0.76 -13.32
C ASP A 63 -0.65 1.07 -14.43
N ILE A 64 -1.16 1.69 -15.49
CA ILE A 64 -0.42 1.96 -16.71
C ILE A 64 -0.16 3.47 -16.80
N SER A 65 1.10 3.83 -16.99
CA SER A 65 1.52 5.22 -17.19
C SER A 65 2.50 5.34 -18.35
N GLU A 66 2.65 6.55 -18.87
CA GLU A 66 3.65 6.83 -19.90
C GLU A 66 5.08 6.64 -19.36
N ALA A 67 5.98 6.14 -20.21
CA ALA A 67 7.40 6.11 -19.90
C ALA A 67 8.02 7.51 -20.06
N LYS A 68 9.04 7.84 -19.26
CA LYS A 68 9.75 9.13 -19.31
C LYS A 68 10.34 9.48 -20.68
N SER A 69 10.49 8.50 -21.57
CA SER A 69 10.96 8.71 -22.94
C SER A 69 9.97 9.50 -23.80
N GLY A 70 8.68 9.56 -23.41
CA GLY A 70 7.66 10.34 -24.12
C GLY A 70 7.36 9.87 -25.54
N ILE A 71 7.89 8.71 -25.95
CA ILE A 71 7.76 8.16 -27.31
C ILE A 71 6.32 7.69 -27.57
N ILE A 72 5.64 7.25 -26.51
CA ILE A 72 4.30 6.68 -26.58
C ILE A 72 3.43 7.42 -25.57
N SER A 73 2.43 8.14 -26.10
CA SER A 73 1.45 8.83 -25.28
C SER A 73 0.18 8.01 -25.12
N LEU A 74 -0.36 7.97 -23.90
CA LEU A 74 -1.65 7.36 -23.60
C LEU A 74 -2.75 8.23 -24.25
N ASN A 75 -3.16 7.82 -25.45
CA ASN A 75 -4.23 8.46 -26.21
C ASN A 75 -5.48 7.57 -26.25
N ARG A 76 -6.55 8.09 -26.86
CA ARG A 76 -7.81 7.35 -27.01
C ARG A 76 -7.67 6.07 -27.85
N GLU A 77 -6.68 5.99 -28.75
CA GLU A 77 -6.43 4.78 -29.54
C GLU A 77 -5.83 3.65 -28.70
N ILE A 78 -4.85 3.95 -27.85
CA ILE A 78 -4.26 2.97 -26.93
C ILE A 78 -5.32 2.48 -25.95
N ILE A 79 -6.17 3.37 -25.42
CA ILE A 79 -7.25 2.96 -24.52
C ILE A 79 -8.20 1.98 -25.19
N LYS A 80 -8.62 2.24 -26.44
CA LYS A 80 -9.45 1.29 -27.19
C LYS A 80 -8.76 -0.05 -27.39
N LYS A 81 -7.46 -0.04 -27.72
CA LYS A 81 -6.68 -1.29 -27.82
C LYS A 81 -6.66 -2.05 -26.50
N LEU A 82 -6.50 -1.37 -25.37
CA LEU A 82 -6.54 -1.97 -24.04
C LEU A 82 -7.92 -2.56 -23.73
N GLU A 83 -9.01 -1.87 -24.09
CA GLU A 83 -10.38 -2.37 -23.91
C GLU A 83 -10.66 -3.64 -24.74
N GLU A 84 -10.05 -3.77 -25.91
CA GLU A 84 -10.20 -4.92 -26.81
C GLU A 84 -9.30 -6.12 -26.44
N MET A 85 -8.35 -5.96 -25.51
CA MET A 85 -7.43 -7.03 -25.13
C MET A 85 -8.14 -8.20 -24.44
N PRO A 86 -7.79 -9.45 -24.77
CA PRO A 86 -8.36 -10.61 -24.10
C PRO A 86 -7.95 -10.62 -22.63
N GLY A 87 -8.93 -10.83 -21.75
CA GLY A 87 -8.73 -10.91 -20.30
C GLY A 87 -8.83 -9.58 -19.54
N VAL A 88 -9.09 -8.48 -20.26
CA VAL A 88 -9.50 -7.21 -19.66
C VAL A 88 -10.99 -7.29 -19.27
N GLU A 89 -11.29 -6.87 -18.05
CA GLU A 89 -12.66 -6.77 -17.52
C GLU A 89 -13.15 -5.32 -17.56
N GLU A 90 -12.30 -4.37 -17.15
CA GLU A 90 -12.65 -2.96 -17.07
C GLU A 90 -11.41 -2.09 -17.32
N VAL A 91 -11.58 -0.99 -18.06
CA VAL A 91 -10.55 0.03 -18.27
C VAL A 91 -11.09 1.37 -17.77
N SER A 92 -10.34 2.01 -16.89
CA SER A 92 -10.67 3.33 -16.36
C SER A 92 -9.49 4.28 -16.58
N PRO A 93 -9.57 5.18 -17.57
CA PRO A 93 -8.53 6.17 -17.80
C PRO A 93 -8.71 7.40 -16.90
N ALA A 94 -7.62 8.11 -16.64
CA ALA A 94 -7.59 9.40 -15.96
C ALA A 94 -6.66 10.37 -16.71
N PHE A 95 -7.17 11.55 -17.05
CA PHE A 95 -6.33 12.62 -17.57
C PHE A 95 -5.78 13.45 -16.43
N GLN A 96 -4.53 13.87 -16.58
CA GLN A 96 -3.82 14.66 -15.59
C GLN A 96 -3.65 16.08 -16.12
N ILE A 97 -4.05 17.06 -15.32
CA ILE A 97 -3.91 18.47 -15.63
C ILE A 97 -3.44 19.23 -14.40
N ASN A 98 -2.48 20.14 -14.59
CA ASN A 98 -2.10 21.05 -13.52
C ASN A 98 -3.20 22.11 -13.38
N ALA A 99 -3.57 22.44 -12.15
CA ALA A 99 -4.58 23.44 -11.87
C ALA A 99 -4.19 24.26 -10.65
N GLN A 100 -4.61 25.51 -10.61
CA GLN A 100 -4.56 26.32 -9.40
C GLN A 100 -5.92 26.26 -8.71
N GLY A 101 -5.97 25.59 -7.56
CA GLY A 101 -7.17 25.50 -6.72
C GLY A 101 -7.30 26.75 -5.86
N HIS A 102 -8.51 27.30 -5.80
CA HIS A 102 -8.85 28.49 -5.03
C HIS A 102 -9.91 28.15 -3.98
N ILE A 103 -9.63 28.43 -2.72
CA ILE A 103 -10.59 28.33 -1.61
C ILE A 103 -10.53 29.64 -0.82
N GLU A 104 -11.67 30.30 -0.65
CA GLU A 104 -11.75 31.57 0.06
C GLU A 104 -10.75 32.59 -0.55
N ASP A 105 -9.74 33.04 0.22
CA ASP A 105 -8.69 33.96 -0.23
C ASP A 105 -7.34 33.28 -0.52
N LEU A 106 -7.31 31.94 -0.52
CA LEU A 106 -6.10 31.14 -0.68
C LEU A 106 -6.08 30.45 -2.05
N SER A 107 -4.91 30.44 -2.67
CA SER A 107 -4.64 29.73 -3.92
C SER A 107 -3.46 28.79 -3.73
N ALA A 108 -3.55 27.58 -4.28
CA ALA A 108 -2.45 26.62 -4.30
C ALA A 108 -2.38 25.90 -5.64
N ASP A 109 -1.17 25.56 -6.07
CA ASP A 109 -0.95 24.76 -7.27
C ASP A 109 -1.15 23.28 -6.94
N LEU A 110 -2.01 22.64 -7.71
CA LEU A 110 -2.51 21.29 -7.49
C LEU A 110 -2.40 20.48 -8.79
N VAL A 111 -2.28 19.17 -8.63
CA VAL A 111 -2.42 18.23 -9.74
C VAL A 111 -3.85 17.70 -9.74
N THR A 112 -4.57 17.91 -10.83
CA THR A 112 -5.95 17.48 -10.96
C THR A 112 -6.05 16.27 -11.87
N PHE A 113 -6.70 15.21 -11.40
CA PHE A 113 -7.07 14.06 -12.21
C PHE A 113 -8.56 14.12 -12.52
N GLY A 114 -8.88 14.19 -13.81
CA GLY A 114 -10.24 13.98 -14.28
C GLY A 114 -10.47 12.51 -14.55
N THR A 115 -11.38 11.90 -13.80
CA THR A 115 -11.56 10.45 -13.84
C THR A 115 -12.99 10.01 -13.54
N LYS A 116 -13.30 8.75 -13.84
CA LYS A 116 -14.57 8.12 -13.47
C LYS A 116 -14.49 7.57 -12.04
N PRO A 117 -15.63 7.37 -11.35
CA PRO A 117 -15.67 6.68 -10.06
C PRO A 117 -14.94 5.34 -10.02
N SER A 118 -14.98 4.58 -11.13
CA SER A 118 -14.32 3.30 -11.24
C SER A 118 -12.81 3.38 -11.07
N PHE A 119 -12.15 4.46 -11.51
CA PHE A 119 -10.70 4.63 -11.32
C PHE A 119 -10.31 4.59 -9.84
N LEU A 120 -11.07 5.27 -9.00
CA LEU A 120 -10.80 5.31 -7.57
C LEU A 120 -11.06 3.94 -6.92
N LYS A 121 -12.11 3.25 -7.36
CA LYS A 121 -12.44 1.89 -6.90
C LYS A 121 -11.36 0.88 -7.30
N LEU A 122 -10.96 0.88 -8.57
CA LEU A 122 -9.91 0.00 -9.10
C LEU A 122 -8.55 0.30 -8.46
N GLY A 123 -8.26 1.57 -8.17
CA GLY A 123 -7.06 1.98 -7.44
C GLY A 123 -7.05 1.60 -5.95
N GLY A 124 -8.15 1.07 -5.41
CA GLY A 124 -8.23 0.68 -4.00
C GLY A 124 -8.29 1.87 -3.05
N TYR A 125 -8.60 3.06 -3.57
CA TYR A 125 -8.71 4.27 -2.78
C TYR A 125 -9.93 4.18 -1.86
N LYS A 126 -9.71 4.44 -0.58
CA LYS A 126 -10.77 4.59 0.42
C LYS A 126 -10.83 6.05 0.85
N ALA A 127 -12.03 6.59 0.90
CA ALA A 127 -12.25 7.89 1.53
C ALA A 127 -12.00 7.73 3.04
N SER A 128 -11.00 8.44 3.57
CA SER A 128 -10.77 8.56 5.02
C SER A 128 -11.91 9.35 5.66
N LYS A 129 -12.46 10.33 4.91
CA LYS A 129 -13.66 11.10 5.29
C LYS A 129 -14.56 11.29 4.08
N GLY A 130 -15.87 11.32 4.32
CA GLY A 130 -16.88 11.58 3.29
C GLY A 130 -17.10 10.40 2.35
N ASN A 131 -17.49 10.70 1.11
CA ASN A 131 -17.84 9.71 0.09
C ASN A 131 -16.82 9.71 -1.06
N LEU A 132 -16.74 8.59 -1.77
CA LEU A 132 -16.03 8.50 -3.05
C LEU A 132 -16.82 9.20 -4.18
N LEU A 133 -16.16 9.40 -5.33
CA LEU A 133 -16.78 10.02 -6.50
C LEU A 133 -17.96 9.15 -6.93
N ASN A 134 -19.07 9.80 -7.28
CA ASN A 134 -20.27 9.15 -7.77
C ASN A 134 -20.72 9.85 -9.07
N ASP A 135 -21.37 9.12 -9.97
CA ASP A 135 -21.89 9.70 -11.21
C ASP A 135 -23.11 10.60 -10.99
N THR A 136 -23.77 10.50 -9.84
CA THR A 136 -24.93 11.34 -9.48
C THR A 136 -24.56 12.76 -9.09
N ASP A 137 -23.31 12.99 -8.65
CA ASP A 137 -22.81 14.32 -8.27
C ASP A 137 -21.50 14.62 -9.01
N PRO A 138 -21.59 15.04 -10.29
CA PRO A 138 -20.40 15.27 -11.11
C PRO A 138 -19.54 16.45 -10.63
N ASN A 139 -20.08 17.35 -9.80
CA ASN A 139 -19.36 18.49 -9.24
C ASN A 139 -18.71 18.18 -7.88
N GLY A 140 -18.87 16.95 -7.38
CA GLY A 140 -18.17 16.47 -6.21
C GLY A 140 -16.69 16.23 -6.52
N ILE A 141 -15.82 16.72 -5.64
CA ILE A 141 -14.37 16.51 -5.74
C ILE A 141 -13.84 15.80 -4.51
N ILE A 142 -12.74 15.08 -4.72
CA ILE A 142 -12.00 14.43 -3.66
C ILE A 142 -10.61 15.01 -3.61
N ILE A 143 -10.21 15.42 -2.41
CA ILE A 143 -8.88 15.99 -2.20
C ILE A 143 -8.01 15.01 -1.42
N ASN A 144 -6.71 15.11 -1.63
CA ASN A 144 -5.76 14.42 -0.78
C ASN A 144 -5.55 15.17 0.55
N SER A 145 -5.15 14.48 1.61
CA SER A 145 -4.85 15.10 2.90
C SER A 145 -3.77 16.18 2.83
N ALA A 146 -2.80 16.04 1.92
CA ALA A 146 -1.76 17.05 1.68
C ALA A 146 -2.32 18.38 1.14
N VAL A 147 -3.41 18.34 0.36
CA VAL A 147 -4.09 19.55 -0.12
C VAL A 147 -4.62 20.36 1.05
N ALA A 148 -5.19 19.72 2.07
CA ALA A 148 -5.65 20.43 3.26
C ALA A 148 -4.51 21.17 3.98
N GLN A 149 -3.34 20.53 4.05
CA GLN A 149 -2.14 21.11 4.65
C GLN A 149 -1.60 22.29 3.82
N LEU A 150 -1.65 22.21 2.49
CA LEU A 150 -1.26 23.33 1.61
C LEU A 150 -2.07 24.60 1.89
N PHE A 151 -3.37 24.46 2.14
CA PHE A 151 -4.24 25.58 2.48
C PHE A 151 -4.13 25.99 3.96
N GLY A 152 -3.22 25.39 4.75
CA GLY A 152 -3.07 25.67 6.17
C GLY A 152 -4.31 25.31 7.00
N LYS A 153 -5.14 24.37 6.50
CA LYS A 153 -6.42 23.98 7.08
C LYS A 153 -6.42 22.51 7.48
N THR A 154 -7.39 22.13 8.30
CA THR A 154 -7.63 20.71 8.61
C THR A 154 -8.52 20.07 7.56
N THR A 155 -8.46 18.75 7.45
CA THR A 155 -9.36 18.02 6.54
C THR A 155 -10.83 18.27 6.88
N ASP A 156 -11.18 18.46 8.16
CA ASP A 156 -12.55 18.76 8.60
C ASP A 156 -13.02 20.16 8.19
N ASP A 157 -12.14 21.17 8.21
CA ASP A 157 -12.50 22.52 7.77
C ASP A 157 -12.77 22.58 6.26
N LEU A 158 -12.12 21.72 5.47
CA LEU A 158 -12.31 21.71 4.02
C LEU A 158 -13.51 20.86 3.56
N MET A 159 -13.99 19.94 4.38
CA MET A 159 -15.14 19.11 4.01
C MET A 159 -16.38 19.96 3.72
N GLY A 160 -16.96 19.76 2.54
CA GLY A 160 -18.16 20.45 2.10
C GLY A 160 -17.95 21.89 1.63
N LYS A 161 -16.73 22.43 1.66
CA LYS A 161 -16.42 23.74 1.07
C LYS A 161 -16.37 23.68 -0.46
N GLU A 162 -16.58 24.84 -1.06
CA GLU A 162 -16.50 25.04 -2.49
C GLU A 162 -15.09 25.47 -2.89
N MET A 163 -14.53 24.83 -3.92
CA MET A 163 -13.26 25.17 -4.55
C MET A 163 -13.51 25.53 -6.02
N THR A 164 -12.80 26.53 -6.53
CA THR A 164 -12.75 26.83 -7.96
C THR A 164 -11.36 26.55 -8.52
N PHE A 165 -11.25 26.32 -9.83
CA PHE A 165 -9.99 25.92 -10.45
C PHE A 165 -9.65 26.83 -11.63
N THR A 166 -8.36 27.10 -11.77
CA THR A 166 -7.79 27.60 -13.03
C THR A 166 -6.93 26.50 -13.61
N PHE A 167 -7.36 25.92 -14.73
CA PHE A 167 -6.67 24.81 -15.38
C PHE A 167 -5.60 25.30 -16.35
N PHE A 168 -4.44 24.63 -16.35
CA PHE A 168 -3.35 24.87 -17.29
C PHE A 168 -3.41 23.79 -18.39
N VAL A 169 -4.18 24.04 -19.45
CA VAL A 169 -4.37 23.07 -20.55
C VAL A 169 -3.22 23.18 -21.54
N PRO A 170 -2.45 22.11 -21.80
CA PRO A 170 -1.40 22.15 -22.83
C PRO A 170 -2.03 22.21 -24.22
N LYS A 171 -1.71 23.24 -25.01
CA LYS A 171 -2.02 23.26 -26.45
C LYS A 171 -0.90 22.56 -27.22
N SER A 172 -1.25 21.51 -27.96
CA SER A 172 -0.39 20.94 -28.99
C SER A 172 -0.56 21.75 -30.28
N GLU A 173 0.11 22.89 -30.39
CA GLU A 173 0.29 23.54 -31.69
C GLU A 173 1.60 23.04 -32.31
N ASP A 174 1.47 22.24 -33.38
CA ASP A 174 2.54 21.93 -34.32
C ASP A 174 2.91 23.22 -35.08
N VAL A 175 3.82 24.01 -34.52
CA VAL A 175 4.51 25.07 -35.27
C VAL A 175 6.00 24.85 -35.15
N GLU A 176 6.56 24.29 -36.22
CA GLU A 176 7.97 24.34 -36.61
C GLU A 176 8.99 24.58 -35.49
N GLY A 177 9.44 23.49 -34.87
CA GLY A 177 10.81 23.40 -34.36
C GLY A 177 11.14 24.11 -33.05
N ASN A 178 10.18 24.70 -32.34
CA ASN A 178 10.40 25.18 -30.96
C ASN A 178 9.35 24.61 -30.01
N LEU A 179 9.77 23.65 -29.19
CA LEU A 179 9.02 23.09 -28.06
C LEU A 179 8.84 24.14 -26.94
N GLN A 180 8.07 25.19 -27.20
CA GLN A 180 7.42 25.93 -26.12
C GLN A 180 6.05 25.30 -25.91
N SER A 181 5.91 24.52 -24.84
CA SER A 181 4.61 24.05 -24.37
C SER A 181 3.79 25.26 -23.96
N ASN A 182 2.99 25.80 -24.88
CA ASN A 182 2.07 26.87 -24.59
C ASN A 182 0.89 26.29 -23.81
N PHE A 183 0.69 26.79 -22.58
CA PHE A 183 -0.47 26.43 -21.76
C PHE A 183 -1.55 27.49 -21.93
N GLU A 184 -2.78 27.05 -22.17
CA GLU A 184 -3.96 27.91 -22.09
C GLU A 184 -4.50 27.89 -20.66
N LEU A 185 -4.64 29.09 -20.08
CA LEU A 185 -5.26 29.28 -18.77
C LEU A 185 -6.77 29.28 -18.94
N VAL A 186 -7.41 28.18 -18.56
CA VAL A 186 -8.87 28.07 -18.56
C VAL A 186 -9.36 28.26 -17.12
N LYS A 187 -9.88 29.46 -16.84
CA LYS A 187 -10.52 29.74 -15.55
C LYS A 187 -11.89 29.08 -15.53
N ASP A 188 -12.09 28.12 -14.65
CA ASP A 188 -13.38 27.50 -14.43
C ASP A 188 -14.17 28.30 -13.39
N GLU A 189 -15.33 28.81 -13.80
CA GLU A 189 -16.25 29.51 -12.90
C GLU A 189 -17.13 28.54 -12.10
N LYS A 190 -17.10 27.24 -12.43
CA LYS A 190 -17.81 26.23 -11.68
C LYS A 190 -17.23 26.09 -10.28
N LYS A 191 -18.14 25.89 -9.33
CA LYS A 191 -17.81 25.62 -7.95
C LYS A 191 -17.92 24.12 -7.68
N TYR A 192 -16.83 23.55 -7.22
CA TYR A 192 -16.72 22.14 -6.89
C TYR A 192 -16.80 21.93 -5.39
N LYS A 193 -17.63 21.00 -4.95
CA LYS A 193 -17.80 20.72 -3.53
C LYS A 193 -16.89 19.58 -3.09
N ILE A 194 -16.16 19.76 -2.00
CA ILE A 194 -15.32 18.70 -1.44
C ILE A 194 -16.22 17.68 -0.74
N ILE A 195 -16.40 16.52 -1.37
CA ILE A 195 -17.27 15.43 -0.88
C ILE A 195 -16.51 14.34 -0.13
N GLY A 196 -15.19 14.29 -0.29
CA GLY A 196 -14.36 13.28 0.35
C GLY A 196 -12.88 13.67 0.43
N VAL A 197 -12.19 12.98 1.33
CA VAL A 197 -10.74 13.09 1.52
C VAL A 197 -10.12 11.71 1.45
N ILE A 198 -9.09 11.57 0.63
CA ILE A 198 -8.21 10.39 0.61
C ILE A 198 -6.94 10.73 1.40
N GLU A 199 -6.37 9.75 2.08
CA GLU A 199 -5.06 9.90 2.73
C GLU A 199 -3.93 9.72 1.72
N GLY A 200 -2.96 10.62 1.78
CA GLY A 200 -1.82 10.63 0.87
C GLY A 200 -1.02 11.92 0.96
N GLU A 201 0.18 11.86 0.37
CA GLU A 201 1.22 12.88 0.49
C GLU A 201 1.25 13.84 -0.70
N ASP A 202 0.62 13.46 -1.82
CA ASP A 202 0.61 14.26 -3.04
C ASP A 202 -0.50 15.31 -3.05
N ASN A 203 -0.23 16.47 -3.64
CA ASN A 203 -1.18 17.60 -3.76
C ASN A 203 -2.19 17.38 -4.89
N VAL A 204 -2.95 16.28 -4.78
CA VAL A 204 -3.82 15.76 -5.83
C VAL A 204 -5.29 16.02 -5.52
N VAL A 205 -6.03 16.39 -6.55
CA VAL A 205 -7.50 16.48 -6.54
C VAL A 205 -8.07 15.57 -7.63
N TYR A 206 -9.11 14.82 -7.29
CA TYR A 206 -9.88 14.01 -8.23
C TYR A 206 -11.22 14.68 -8.52
N ILE A 207 -11.52 14.86 -9.80
CA ILE A 207 -12.77 15.43 -10.30
C ILE A 207 -13.40 14.42 -11.26
N ASN A 208 -14.73 14.38 -11.32
CA ASN A 208 -15.41 13.56 -12.32
C ASN A 208 -15.01 14.02 -13.74
N SER A 209 -14.59 13.08 -14.59
CA SER A 209 -14.19 13.36 -15.98
C SER A 209 -15.27 14.11 -16.77
N SER A 210 -16.56 13.84 -16.51
CA SER A 210 -17.68 14.48 -17.21
C SER A 210 -17.77 15.98 -16.94
N SER A 211 -17.28 16.45 -15.80
CA SER A 211 -17.28 17.88 -15.48
C SER A 211 -16.24 18.67 -16.25
N LEU A 212 -15.20 17.98 -16.76
CA LEU A 212 -14.02 18.54 -17.40
C LEU A 212 -13.96 18.24 -18.92
N GLU A 213 -14.99 17.63 -19.51
CA GLU A 213 -15.06 17.32 -20.96
C GLU A 213 -14.87 18.56 -21.85
N TYR A 214 -15.27 19.74 -21.36
CA TYR A 214 -15.13 21.01 -22.08
C TYR A 214 -13.67 21.44 -22.31
N LEU A 215 -12.72 20.87 -21.55
CA LEU A 215 -11.29 21.14 -21.72
C LEU A 215 -10.67 20.41 -22.91
N ASN A 216 -11.40 19.48 -23.55
CA ASN A 216 -10.98 18.71 -24.72
C ASN A 216 -9.57 18.10 -24.60
N ILE A 217 -9.27 17.50 -23.45
CA ILE A 217 -7.95 16.94 -23.17
C ILE A 217 -7.81 15.60 -23.92
N GLU A 218 -6.84 15.55 -24.83
CA GLU A 218 -6.63 14.39 -25.70
C GLU A 218 -5.70 13.31 -25.12
N LYS A 219 -4.93 13.68 -24.08
CA LYS A 219 -3.93 12.82 -23.44
C LYS A 219 -4.36 12.39 -22.04
N TYR A 220 -4.10 11.12 -21.73
CA TYR A 220 -4.34 10.56 -20.41
C TYR A 220 -3.02 10.46 -19.66
N GLY A 221 -3.02 10.79 -18.37
CA GLY A 221 -1.82 10.67 -17.54
C GLY A 221 -1.63 9.23 -17.05
N GLN A 222 -2.74 8.54 -16.80
CA GLN A 222 -2.75 7.24 -16.16
C GLN A 222 -3.98 6.43 -16.58
N VAL A 223 -3.83 5.12 -16.68
CA VAL A 223 -4.94 4.21 -16.98
C VAL A 223 -4.90 3.03 -16.02
N LYS A 224 -6.04 2.72 -15.41
CA LYS A 224 -6.22 1.52 -14.60
C LYS A 224 -6.95 0.46 -15.40
N VAL A 225 -6.38 -0.73 -15.49
CA VAL A 225 -6.92 -1.87 -16.23
C VAL A 225 -7.13 -3.02 -15.26
N LYS A 226 -8.39 -3.41 -15.06
CA LYS A 226 -8.77 -4.59 -14.29
C LYS A 226 -8.69 -5.82 -15.16
N SER A 227 -7.95 -6.82 -14.70
CA SER A 227 -7.92 -8.16 -15.30
C SER A 227 -8.89 -9.11 -14.60
N ARG A 228 -9.37 -10.13 -15.32
CA ARG A 228 -10.28 -11.15 -14.75
C ARG A 228 -9.57 -12.08 -13.78
N ASN A 229 -8.27 -12.34 -14.00
CA ASN A 229 -7.48 -13.23 -13.15
C ASN A 229 -5.99 -12.87 -13.20
N THR A 230 -5.23 -13.39 -12.23
CA THR A 230 -3.80 -13.11 -12.08
C THR A 230 -2.96 -13.61 -13.28
N THR A 231 -3.40 -14.67 -13.97
CA THR A 231 -2.67 -15.21 -15.14
C THR A 231 -2.78 -14.28 -16.34
N GLU A 232 -3.99 -13.83 -16.65
CA GLU A 232 -4.28 -12.86 -17.71
C GLU A 232 -3.65 -11.51 -17.41
N MET A 233 -3.63 -11.11 -16.13
CA MET A 233 -2.95 -9.89 -15.70
C MET A 233 -1.47 -9.88 -16.09
N ASN A 234 -0.77 -11.00 -15.94
CA ASN A 234 0.64 -11.10 -16.34
C ASN A 234 0.81 -11.02 -17.87
N VAL A 235 -0.07 -11.65 -18.63
CA VAL A 235 -0.05 -11.57 -20.11
C VAL A 235 -0.31 -10.14 -20.60
N ILE A 236 -1.30 -9.46 -20.01
CA ILE A 236 -1.63 -8.07 -20.31
C ILE A 236 -0.43 -7.18 -19.97
N ARG A 237 0.16 -7.38 -18.79
CA ARG A 237 1.35 -6.65 -18.35
C ARG A 237 2.50 -6.77 -19.35
N ASP A 238 2.88 -7.99 -19.71
CA ASP A 238 4.00 -8.23 -20.62
C ASP A 238 3.75 -7.57 -21.98
N SER A 239 2.51 -7.67 -22.50
CA SER A 239 2.09 -7.03 -23.75
C SER A 239 2.19 -5.50 -23.71
N ILE A 240 1.91 -4.88 -22.56
CA ILE A 240 1.99 -3.41 -22.39
C ILE A 240 3.45 -2.96 -22.20
N LEU A 241 4.27 -3.75 -21.49
CA LEU A 241 5.70 -3.48 -21.33
C LEU A 241 6.44 -3.56 -22.66
N GLU A 242 6.08 -4.51 -23.53
CA GLU A 242 6.60 -4.59 -24.91
C GLU A 242 6.23 -3.37 -25.76
N GLN A 243 5.08 -2.77 -25.48
CA GLN A 243 4.67 -1.49 -26.06
C GLN A 243 5.38 -0.30 -25.42
N GLY A 244 6.40 -0.48 -24.58
CA GLY A 244 7.20 0.60 -24.01
C GLY A 244 6.47 1.49 -22.99
N LEU A 245 5.30 1.06 -22.51
CA LEU A 245 4.57 1.69 -21.42
C LEU A 245 5.04 1.15 -20.07
N LEU A 246 4.83 1.91 -19.00
CA LEU A 246 5.14 1.46 -17.65
C LEU A 246 3.91 0.79 -17.06
N VAL A 247 4.12 -0.35 -16.40
CA VAL A 247 3.07 -1.09 -15.71
C VAL A 247 3.48 -1.38 -14.28
N SER A 248 2.65 -0.94 -13.35
CA SER A 248 2.75 -1.26 -11.93
C SER A 248 1.44 -1.87 -11.45
N SER A 249 1.46 -2.62 -10.35
CA SER A 249 0.25 -3.15 -9.75
C SER A 249 0.38 -3.17 -8.23
N LEU A 250 -0.76 -3.17 -7.55
CA LEU A 250 -0.78 -3.29 -6.10
C LEU A 250 -0.33 -4.69 -5.66
N SER A 251 -0.55 -5.72 -6.50
CA SER A 251 -0.04 -7.08 -6.29
C SER A 251 1.49 -7.10 -6.23
N ASP A 252 2.19 -6.29 -7.03
CA ASP A 252 3.66 -6.23 -6.98
C ASP A 252 4.16 -5.77 -5.62
N THR A 253 3.50 -4.76 -5.05
CA THR A 253 3.85 -4.26 -3.72
C THR A 253 3.59 -5.32 -2.65
N VAL A 254 2.49 -6.08 -2.78
CA VAL A 254 2.18 -7.21 -1.89
C VAL A 254 3.25 -8.30 -2.00
N ASP A 255 3.62 -8.69 -3.22
CA ASP A 255 4.58 -9.75 -3.46
C ASP A 255 5.98 -9.37 -2.95
N GLN A 256 6.39 -8.12 -3.18
CA GLN A 256 7.63 -7.57 -2.63
C GLN A 256 7.61 -7.55 -1.09
N ALA A 257 6.52 -7.09 -0.47
CA ALA A 257 6.39 -7.11 0.99
C ALA A 257 6.45 -8.54 1.54
N ASN A 258 5.74 -9.48 0.92
CA ASN A 258 5.78 -10.90 1.28
C ASN A 258 7.19 -11.50 1.17
N GLN A 259 7.94 -11.13 0.14
CA GLN A 259 9.33 -11.55 -0.02
C GLN A 259 10.21 -11.03 1.11
N ILE A 260 10.07 -9.77 1.51
CA ILE A 260 10.79 -9.18 2.65
C ILE A 260 10.43 -9.90 3.95
N PHE A 261 9.13 -10.09 4.24
CA PHE A 261 8.70 -10.80 5.45
C PHE A 261 9.16 -12.26 5.48
N SER A 262 9.25 -12.91 4.32
CA SER A 262 9.82 -14.26 4.21
C SER A 262 11.28 -14.28 4.67
N VAL A 263 12.08 -13.32 4.23
CA VAL A 263 13.48 -13.16 4.67
C VAL A 263 13.58 -12.91 6.18
N VAL A 264 12.76 -12.00 6.72
CA VAL A 264 12.70 -11.73 8.17
C VAL A 264 12.35 -13.00 8.94
N ARG A 265 11.39 -13.79 8.46
CA ARG A 265 10.99 -15.06 9.08
C ARG A 265 12.13 -16.08 9.10
N ILE A 266 12.92 -16.17 8.02
CA ILE A 266 14.09 -17.05 7.95
C ILE A 266 15.14 -16.63 9.00
N ILE A 267 15.41 -15.34 9.13
CA ILE A 267 16.36 -14.81 10.13
C ILE A 267 15.87 -15.13 11.56
N LEU A 268 14.59 -14.89 11.84
CA LEU A 268 14.00 -15.21 13.14
C LEU A 268 14.02 -16.71 13.44
N MET A 269 13.81 -17.58 12.44
CA MET A 269 13.92 -19.02 12.58
C MET A 269 15.36 -19.45 12.90
N LEU A 270 16.36 -18.83 12.26
CA LEU A 270 17.77 -19.07 12.53
C LEU A 270 18.13 -18.69 13.97
N PHE A 271 17.76 -17.49 14.42
CA PHE A 271 17.95 -17.07 15.80
C PHE A 271 17.17 -17.95 16.79
N GLY A 272 15.97 -18.37 16.42
CA GLY A 272 15.18 -19.35 17.16
C GLY A 272 15.93 -20.65 17.38
N THR A 273 16.52 -21.19 16.31
CA THR A 273 17.32 -22.41 16.36
C THR A 273 18.54 -22.24 17.26
N ILE A 274 19.27 -21.13 17.13
CA ILE A 274 20.44 -20.83 17.98
C ILE A 274 20.03 -20.73 19.45
N ALA A 275 18.95 -20.02 19.76
CA ALA A 275 18.46 -19.88 21.13
C ALA A 275 18.02 -21.23 21.73
N LEU A 276 17.41 -22.11 20.93
CA LEU A 276 17.07 -23.47 21.34
C LEU A 276 18.33 -24.30 21.66
N VAL A 277 19.37 -24.20 20.83
CA VAL A 277 20.65 -24.89 21.08
C VAL A 277 21.31 -24.38 22.36
N VAL A 278 21.40 -23.05 22.56
CA VAL A 278 21.96 -22.45 23.77
C VAL A 278 21.16 -22.86 25.01
N SER A 279 19.83 -22.86 24.91
CA SER A 279 18.93 -23.32 25.97
C SER A 279 19.16 -24.79 26.33
N ALA A 280 19.30 -25.66 25.32
CA ALA A 280 19.58 -27.08 25.51
C ALA A 280 20.94 -27.30 26.20
N ILE A 281 21.98 -26.56 25.80
CA ILE A 281 23.31 -26.62 26.44
C ILE A 281 23.22 -26.14 27.89
N GLY A 282 22.50 -25.05 28.17
CA GLY A 282 22.31 -24.54 29.53
C GLY A 282 21.59 -25.53 30.45
N MET A 283 20.55 -26.18 29.92
CA MET A 283 19.84 -27.26 30.63
C MET A 283 20.76 -28.46 30.88
N PHE A 284 21.51 -28.89 29.86
CA PHE A 284 22.43 -30.02 29.96
C PHE A 284 23.51 -29.77 31.01
N ASN A 285 24.13 -28.58 31.03
CA ASN A 285 25.13 -28.22 32.03
C ASN A 285 24.55 -28.25 33.45
N THR A 286 23.35 -27.71 33.63
CA THR A 286 22.63 -27.75 34.92
C THR A 286 22.38 -29.19 35.37
N MET A 287 21.96 -30.06 34.45
CA MET A 287 21.67 -31.47 34.72
C MET A 287 22.93 -32.26 35.06
N THR A 288 24.01 -32.11 34.29
CA THR A 288 25.28 -32.82 34.51
C THR A 288 25.91 -32.47 35.86
N ILE A 289 25.93 -31.18 36.24
CA ILE A 289 26.42 -30.76 37.56
C ILE A 289 25.57 -31.39 38.67
N THR A 290 24.24 -31.39 38.52
CA THR A 290 23.34 -31.98 39.51
C THR A 290 23.56 -33.50 39.65
N LEU A 291 23.89 -34.18 38.55
CA LEU A 291 24.18 -35.61 38.55
C LEU A 291 25.51 -35.91 39.25
N LEU A 292 26.56 -35.13 38.95
CA LEU A 292 27.88 -35.23 39.59
C LEU A 292 27.84 -34.88 41.10
N GLU A 293 27.02 -33.91 41.49
CA GLU A 293 26.82 -33.57 42.91
C GLU A 293 26.09 -34.68 43.68
N ARG A 294 25.49 -35.66 43.01
CA ARG A 294 24.69 -36.74 43.63
C ARG A 294 25.25 -38.14 43.38
N THR A 295 26.43 -38.25 42.77
CA THR A 295 27.08 -39.55 42.57
C THR A 295 27.31 -40.31 43.89
N GLU A 296 27.57 -39.60 44.99
CA GLU A 296 27.69 -40.17 46.35
C GLU A 296 26.37 -40.54 47.03
N GLU A 297 25.23 -40.03 46.54
CA GLU A 297 23.90 -40.36 47.10
C GLU A 297 23.23 -41.55 46.36
N ILE A 298 23.74 -41.91 45.18
CA ILE A 298 23.14 -42.90 44.28
C ILE A 298 23.90 -44.24 44.32
N GLY A 299 25.22 -44.21 44.59
CA GLY A 299 26.04 -45.40 44.83
C GLY A 299 25.92 -45.90 46.26
#